data_AF-A0A915NDY6-F1
#
_entry.id   AF-A0A915NDY6-F1
#
_cell.length_a   1.000
_cell.length_b   1.000
_cell.length_c   1.000
_cell.angle_alpha   90.00
_cell.angle_beta   90.00
_cell.angle_gamma   90.00
#
_symmetry.space_group_name_H-M   'P 1'
#
loop_
_entity.id
_entity.type
_entity.pdbx_description
1 polymer ?
#
loop_
_entity_poly.entity_id
_entity_poly.type
_entity_poly.pdbx_seq_one_letter_code
_entity_poly.pdbx_strand_id
1 'polypeptide(L)'
;MHPECLQYDFSINASWIGTDSGYLPYFTGAKKFIAKNLIPKKFQYSTKKTLNAQGYGRHSVNEIEDIAKKDLMALSTFLGEKPYFFGNQPSTLDAIAFGFLAVSIYVPRNLKEINQFIEKSTPNLMEFVKRMKEQFWPDWSEICEQLALNTEDIKK
;
A
#
# COMPACT_ATOMS: atom_id res chain seq x y z
N MET A 1 -10.11 -4.55 -4.08
CA MET A 1 -9.77 -3.97 -2.77
C MET A 1 -10.11 -2.50 -2.80
N HIS A 2 -11.05 -2.09 -1.94
CA HIS A 2 -11.43 -0.71 -1.77
C HIS A 2 -10.22 0.08 -1.25
N PRO A 3 -9.77 1.13 -1.97
CA PRO A 3 -8.66 1.95 -1.52
C PRO A 3 -8.92 2.61 -0.16
N GLU A 4 -10.19 2.78 0.20
CA GLU A 4 -10.63 3.38 1.46
C GLU A 4 -10.23 2.56 2.69
N CYS A 5 -10.20 1.22 2.60
CA CYS A 5 -9.73 0.39 3.72
C CYS A 5 -8.23 0.62 4.01
N LEU A 6 -7.44 0.84 2.96
CA LEU A 6 -6.02 1.16 3.08
C LEU A 6 -5.83 2.60 3.63
N GLN A 7 -6.61 3.55 3.14
CA GLN A 7 -6.63 4.92 3.67
C GLN A 7 -7.06 4.96 5.14
N TYR A 8 -8.00 4.10 5.54
CA TYR A 8 -8.44 4.00 6.92
C TYR A 8 -7.30 3.61 7.85
N ASP A 9 -6.47 2.62 7.49
CA ASP A 9 -5.27 2.25 8.23
C ASP A 9 -4.36 3.46 8.47
N PHE A 10 -4.10 4.23 7.41
CA PHE A 10 -3.28 5.44 7.50
C PHE A 10 -3.93 6.57 8.32
N SER A 11 -5.25 6.61 8.40
CA SER A 11 -5.97 7.58 9.22
C SER A 11 -5.82 7.31 10.72
N ILE A 12 -5.60 6.05 11.12
CA ILE A 12 -5.39 5.67 12.52
C ILE A 12 -4.06 6.22 13.01
N ASN A 13 -2.98 5.92 12.29
CA ASN A 13 -1.65 6.42 12.61
C ASN A 13 -0.77 6.49 11.35
N ALA A 14 -0.31 7.70 11.03
CA ALA A 14 0.56 7.97 9.90
C ALA A 14 1.97 8.38 10.32
N SER A 15 2.37 8.11 11.57
CA SER A 15 3.67 8.55 12.10
C SER A 15 4.85 8.03 11.29
N TRP A 16 4.72 6.83 10.71
CA TRP A 16 5.73 6.21 9.85
C TRP A 16 6.12 7.10 8.66
N ILE A 17 5.22 7.95 8.15
CA ILE A 17 5.50 8.89 7.04
C ILE A 17 6.59 9.89 7.43
N GLY A 18 6.66 10.25 8.72
CA GLY A 18 7.63 11.19 9.27
C GLY A 18 8.89 10.53 9.83
N THR A 19 9.16 9.25 9.52
CA THR A 19 10.38 8.53 9.90
C THR A 19 11.35 8.42 8.71
N ASP A 20 12.56 7.93 8.97
CA ASP A 20 13.55 7.68 7.91
C ASP A 20 13.14 6.53 6.96
N SER A 21 12.15 5.71 7.35
CA SER A 21 11.52 4.72 6.46
C SER A 21 10.36 5.29 5.62
N GLY A 22 9.99 6.54 5.87
CA GLY A 22 8.95 7.28 5.16
C GLY A 22 9.54 8.38 4.28
N TYR A 23 8.94 9.56 4.32
CA TYR A 23 9.35 10.70 3.47
C TYR A 23 10.41 11.60 4.11
N LEU A 24 10.82 11.32 5.35
CA LEU A 24 11.78 12.17 6.03
C LEU A 24 13.14 12.30 5.32
N PRO A 25 13.68 11.26 4.62
CA PRO A 25 14.93 11.37 3.89
C PRO A 25 14.93 12.41 2.76
N TYR A 26 13.77 12.77 2.20
CA TYR A 26 13.66 13.81 1.16
C TYR A 26 13.90 15.24 1.68
N PHE A 27 14.00 15.42 3.00
CA PHE A 27 14.18 16.73 3.62
C PHE A 27 15.51 16.80 4.38
N THR A 28 16.18 17.95 4.30
CA THR A 28 17.45 18.22 5.01
C THR A 28 17.33 19.44 5.94
N GLY A 29 18.20 19.49 6.96
CA GLY A 29 18.30 20.63 7.89
C GLY A 29 17.00 20.98 8.62
N ALA A 30 16.69 22.27 8.73
CA ALA A 30 15.49 22.77 9.41
C ALA A 30 14.18 22.26 8.77
N LYS A 31 14.16 22.03 7.45
CA LYS A 31 13.01 21.46 6.75
C LYS A 31 12.69 20.04 7.24
N LYS A 32 13.71 19.24 7.59
CA LYS A 32 13.54 17.89 8.15
C LYS A 32 12.77 17.92 9.48
N PHE A 33 13.10 18.87 10.37
CA PHE A 33 12.40 19.00 11.65
C PHE A 33 10.92 19.39 11.48
N ILE A 34 10.64 20.33 10.57
CA ILE A 34 9.27 20.75 10.26
C ILE A 34 8.49 19.59 9.62
N ALA A 35 9.09 18.92 8.64
CA ALA A 35 8.51 17.77 7.93
C ALA A 35 8.12 16.65 8.90
N LYS A 36 9.03 16.26 9.81
CA LYS A 36 8.81 15.23 10.84
C LYS A 36 7.56 15.45 11.67
N ASN A 37 7.25 16.70 12.01
CA ASN A 37 6.18 17.03 12.94
C ASN A 37 4.85 17.42 12.25
N LEU A 38 4.92 18.02 11.05
CA LEU A 38 3.72 18.55 10.37
C LEU A 38 3.16 17.60 9.31
N ILE A 39 4.01 16.89 8.54
CA ILE A 39 3.55 16.05 7.44
C ILE A 39 2.64 14.91 7.95
N PRO A 40 3.02 14.12 8.99
CA PRO A 40 2.16 13.06 9.50
C PRO A 40 0.81 13.57 9.99
N LYS A 41 0.79 14.69 10.72
CA LYS A 41 -0.45 15.29 11.26
C LYS A 41 -1.37 15.78 10.15
N LYS A 42 -0.82 16.50 9.16
CA LYS A 42 -1.59 17.01 8.02
C LYS A 42 -2.13 15.87 7.17
N PHE A 43 -1.31 14.85 6.92
CA PHE A 43 -1.71 13.67 6.17
C PHE A 43 -2.85 12.94 6.90
N GLN A 44 -2.67 12.62 8.18
CA GLN A 44 -3.70 11.98 8.99
C GLN A 44 -5.02 12.77 9.00
N TYR A 45 -4.94 14.09 9.20
CA TYR A 45 -6.12 14.96 9.17
C TYR A 45 -6.84 14.92 7.82
N SER A 46 -6.09 15.07 6.72
CA SER A 46 -6.65 15.03 5.37
C SER A 46 -7.32 13.69 5.08
N THR A 47 -6.67 12.58 5.43
CA THR A 47 -7.20 11.24 5.21
C THR A 47 -8.47 11.00 6.03
N LYS A 48 -8.49 11.40 7.31
CA LYS A 48 -9.72 11.34 8.14
C LYS A 48 -10.86 12.15 7.52
N LYS A 49 -10.57 13.34 7.00
CA LYS A 49 -11.60 14.18 6.35
C LYS A 49 -12.18 13.50 5.12
N THR A 50 -11.33 12.94 4.25
CA THR A 50 -11.75 12.20 3.05
C THR A 50 -12.60 10.98 3.41
N LEU A 51 -12.16 10.15 4.37
CA LEU A 51 -12.91 8.97 4.80
C LEU A 51 -14.28 9.32 5.38
N ASN A 52 -14.38 10.40 6.16
CA ASN A 52 -15.67 10.87 6.66
C ASN A 52 -16.61 11.32 5.54
N ALA A 53 -16.09 12.00 4.52
CA ALA A 53 -16.87 12.40 3.35
C ALA A 53 -17.36 11.20 2.53
N GLN A 54 -16.55 10.14 2.44
CA GLN A 54 -16.87 8.92 1.68
C GLN A 54 -17.75 7.90 2.43
N GLY A 55 -18.04 8.11 3.72
CA GLY A 55 -18.78 7.12 4.52
C GLY A 55 -17.88 6.26 5.42
N TYR A 56 -16.66 5.97 4.98
CA TYR A 56 -15.74 5.04 5.65
C TYR A 56 -15.28 5.48 7.04
N GLY A 57 -15.30 6.78 7.35
CA GLY A 57 -15.02 7.29 8.69
C GLY A 57 -16.09 6.93 9.73
N ARG A 58 -17.25 6.39 9.31
CA ARG A 58 -18.35 5.97 10.18
C ARG A 58 -18.27 4.49 10.56
N HIS A 59 -17.45 3.70 9.88
CA HIS A 59 -17.26 2.29 10.19
C HIS A 59 -16.34 2.13 11.40
N SER A 60 -16.59 1.09 12.18
CA SER A 60 -15.67 0.56 13.18
C SER A 60 -14.46 -0.10 12.51
N VAL A 61 -13.38 -0.28 13.28
CA VAL A 61 -12.17 -0.98 12.80
C VAL A 61 -12.51 -2.38 12.29
N ASN A 62 -13.34 -3.14 13.01
CA ASN A 62 -13.72 -4.50 12.63
C ASN A 62 -14.50 -4.53 11.31
N GLU A 63 -15.43 -3.59 11.09
CA GLU A 63 -16.15 -3.50 9.83
C GLU A 63 -15.21 -3.18 8.65
N ILE A 64 -14.25 -2.28 8.84
CA ILE A 64 -13.22 -1.98 7.83
C ILE A 64 -12.38 -3.21 7.51
N GLU A 65 -11.98 -3.97 8.53
CA GLU A 65 -11.23 -5.19 8.35
C GLU A 65 -12.04 -6.26 7.62
N ASP A 66 -13.32 -6.43 7.95
CA ASP A 66 -14.20 -7.38 7.27
C ASP A 66 -14.41 -7.00 5.80
N ILE A 67 -14.57 -5.71 5.48
CA ILE A 67 -14.62 -5.23 4.09
C ILE A 67 -13.32 -5.56 3.37
N ALA A 68 -12.17 -5.27 3.99
CA ALA A 68 -10.86 -5.53 3.39
C ALA A 68 -10.63 -7.04 3.16
N LYS A 69 -10.97 -7.88 4.14
CA LYS A 69 -10.88 -9.35 4.04
C LYS A 69 -11.77 -9.89 2.91
N LYS A 70 -13.01 -9.39 2.78
CA LYS A 70 -13.92 -9.77 1.67
C LYS A 70 -13.35 -9.40 0.31
N ASP A 71 -12.79 -8.20 0.16
CA ASP A 71 -12.18 -7.78 -1.10
C ASP A 71 -10.96 -8.61 -1.49
N LEU A 72 -10.11 -8.94 -0.51
CA LEU A 72 -8.94 -9.80 -0.72
C LEU A 72 -9.36 -11.20 -1.15
N MET A 73 -10.40 -11.76 -0.52
CA MET A 73 -10.97 -13.03 -0.95
C MET A 73 -11.55 -12.96 -2.37
N ALA A 74 -12.28 -11.89 -2.70
CA ALA A 74 -12.83 -11.72 -4.04
C ALA A 74 -11.72 -11.64 -5.12
N LEU A 75 -10.64 -10.90 -4.85
CA LEU A 75 -9.47 -10.85 -5.74
C LEU A 75 -8.79 -12.22 -5.83
N SER A 76 -8.59 -12.90 -4.70
CA SER A 76 -7.99 -14.24 -4.66
C SER A 76 -8.81 -15.24 -5.48
N THR A 77 -10.12 -15.28 -5.29
CA THR A 77 -11.04 -16.13 -6.05
C THR A 77 -11.02 -15.78 -7.54
N PHE A 78 -11.01 -14.49 -7.88
CA PHE A 78 -11.02 -14.06 -9.28
C PHE A 78 -9.71 -14.37 -10.00
N LEU A 79 -8.57 -14.23 -9.32
CA LEU A 79 -7.27 -14.65 -9.85
C LEU A 79 -7.23 -16.18 -10.02
N GLY A 80 -7.69 -16.92 -9.00
CA GLY A 80 -7.66 -18.38 -8.99
C GLY A 80 -6.23 -18.89 -9.21
N GLU A 81 -6.08 -19.80 -10.17
CA GLU A 81 -4.79 -20.38 -10.61
C GLU A 81 -4.15 -19.64 -11.79
N LYS A 82 -4.78 -18.56 -12.29
CA LYS A 82 -4.27 -17.83 -13.45
C LYS A 82 -3.03 -17.02 -13.06
N PRO A 83 -2.07 -16.81 -13.97
CA PRO A 83 -0.94 -15.92 -13.71
C PRO A 83 -1.36 -14.44 -13.69
N TYR A 84 -2.45 -14.07 -14.36
CA TYR A 84 -3.02 -12.71 -14.35
C TYR A 84 -4.55 -12.78 -14.31
N PHE A 85 -5.22 -11.69 -13.93
CA PHE A 85 -6.68 -11.69 -13.74
C PHE A 85 -7.46 -12.09 -15.00
N PHE A 86 -6.96 -11.74 -16.19
CA PHE A 86 -7.54 -12.11 -17.49
C PHE A 86 -6.81 -13.23 -18.24
N GLY A 87 -5.98 -14.03 -17.54
CA GLY A 87 -5.34 -15.21 -18.11
C GLY A 87 -3.82 -15.06 -18.16
N ASN A 88 -3.23 -15.19 -19.36
CA ASN A 88 -1.78 -15.37 -19.52
C ASN A 88 -0.99 -14.07 -19.73
N GLN A 89 -1.66 -12.94 -19.95
CA GLN A 89 -1.01 -11.65 -20.19
C GLN A 89 -1.43 -10.64 -19.12
N PRO A 90 -0.50 -9.78 -18.67
CA PRO A 90 -0.81 -8.73 -17.72
C PRO A 90 -1.75 -7.71 -18.34
N SER A 91 -2.69 -7.22 -17.54
CA SER A 91 -3.66 -6.20 -17.92
C SER A 91 -3.57 -4.97 -17.01
N THR A 92 -4.31 -3.92 -17.35
CA THR A 92 -4.44 -2.75 -16.48
C THR A 92 -4.97 -3.12 -15.09
N LEU A 93 -5.84 -4.12 -14.99
CA LEU A 93 -6.33 -4.59 -13.69
C LEU A 93 -5.19 -5.17 -12.85
N ASP A 94 -4.27 -5.91 -13.44
CA ASP A 94 -3.11 -6.47 -12.75
C ASP A 94 -2.20 -5.36 -12.21
N ALA A 95 -1.96 -4.30 -12.99
CA ALA A 95 -1.17 -3.16 -12.53
C ALA A 95 -1.83 -2.44 -11.34
N ILE A 96 -3.16 -2.23 -11.39
CA ILE A 96 -3.92 -1.60 -10.30
C ILE A 96 -3.90 -2.50 -9.06
N ALA A 97 -4.18 -3.80 -9.23
CA ALA A 97 -4.20 -4.76 -8.14
C ALA A 97 -2.82 -4.90 -7.49
N PHE A 98 -1.75 -4.94 -8.28
CA PHE A 98 -0.38 -4.95 -7.79
C PHE A 98 -0.10 -3.72 -6.93
N GLY A 99 -0.45 -2.51 -7.38
CA GLY A 99 -0.23 -1.28 -6.61
C GLY A 99 -0.87 -1.34 -5.22
N PHE A 100 -2.12 -1.78 -5.12
CA PHE A 100 -2.82 -1.89 -3.83
C PHE A 100 -2.28 -3.01 -2.94
N LEU A 101 -1.99 -4.17 -3.51
CA LEU A 101 -1.47 -5.32 -2.77
C LEU A 101 -0.03 -5.06 -2.29
N ALA A 102 0.83 -4.47 -3.13
CA ALA A 102 2.20 -4.13 -2.79
C ALA A 102 2.25 -3.16 -1.60
N VAL A 103 1.42 -2.12 -1.59
CA VAL A 103 1.32 -1.22 -0.42
C VAL A 103 0.83 -1.98 0.81
N SER A 104 -0.15 -2.86 0.65
CA SER A 104 -0.69 -3.65 1.76
C SER A 104 0.33 -4.62 2.38
N ILE A 105 1.29 -5.10 1.60
CA ILE A 105 2.30 -6.10 2.00
C ILE A 105 3.59 -5.42 2.50
N TYR A 106 4.08 -4.40 1.79
CA TYR A 106 5.42 -3.85 2.01
C TYR A 106 5.45 -2.58 2.87
N VAL A 107 4.33 -1.85 2.98
CA VAL A 107 4.27 -0.64 3.81
C VAL A 107 3.85 -1.01 5.23
N PRO A 108 4.47 -0.42 6.27
CA PRO A 108 4.05 -0.62 7.65
C PRO A 108 2.55 -0.30 7.85
N ARG A 109 1.84 -1.25 8.46
CA ARG A 109 0.39 -1.19 8.69
C ARG A 109 0.07 -1.14 10.17
N ASN A 110 -1.01 -0.43 10.51
CA ASN A 110 -1.55 -0.42 11.86
C ASN A 110 -2.42 -1.65 12.13
N LEU A 111 -3.19 -2.10 11.12
CA LEU A 111 -4.10 -3.24 11.18
C LEU A 111 -3.37 -4.54 10.84
N LYS A 112 -2.66 -5.10 11.84
CA LYS A 112 -1.82 -6.30 11.68
C LYS A 112 -2.60 -7.54 11.25
N GLU A 113 -3.89 -7.63 11.58
CA GLU A 113 -4.73 -8.78 11.20
C GLU A 113 -4.83 -8.96 9.70
N ILE A 114 -4.88 -7.86 8.93
CA ILE A 114 -5.00 -7.93 7.48
C ILE A 114 -3.73 -8.50 6.86
N ASN A 115 -2.55 -8.17 7.38
CA ASN A 115 -1.30 -8.72 6.86
C ASN A 115 -1.27 -10.25 7.07
N GLN A 116 -1.65 -10.71 8.27
CA GLN A 116 -1.75 -12.14 8.54
C GLN A 116 -2.81 -12.83 7.68
N PHE A 117 -3.92 -12.15 7.41
CA PHE A 117 -4.96 -12.67 6.52
C PHE A 117 -4.46 -12.82 5.08
N ILE A 118 -3.75 -11.83 4.55
CA ILE A 118 -3.16 -11.89 3.20
C ILE A 118 -2.22 -13.10 3.09
N GLU A 119 -1.31 -13.25 4.07
CA GLU A 119 -0.33 -14.34 4.08
C GLU A 119 -0.97 -15.72 4.19
N LYS A 120 -1.98 -15.88 5.06
CA LYS A 120 -2.57 -17.20 5.36
C LYS A 120 -3.70 -17.60 4.42
N SER A 121 -4.50 -16.63 3.97
CA SER A 121 -5.77 -16.88 3.27
C SER A 121 -5.73 -16.53 1.79
N THR A 122 -4.70 -15.80 1.32
CA THR A 122 -4.55 -15.43 -0.10
C THR A 122 -3.14 -15.69 -0.66
N PRO A 123 -2.60 -16.92 -0.56
CA PRO A 123 -1.25 -17.22 -1.02
C PRO A 123 -1.03 -16.97 -2.53
N ASN A 124 -2.06 -17.19 -3.35
CA ASN A 124 -2.01 -16.90 -4.79
C ASN A 124 -1.84 -15.39 -5.09
N LEU A 125 -2.39 -14.50 -4.25
CA LEU A 125 -2.16 -13.07 -4.37
C LEU A 125 -0.72 -12.70 -4.00
N MET A 126 -0.12 -13.36 -3.01
CA MET A 126 1.29 -13.17 -2.67
C MET A 126 2.21 -13.57 -3.82
N GLU A 127 1.93 -14.71 -4.45
CA GLU A 127 2.66 -15.16 -5.64
C GLU A 127 2.48 -14.22 -6.83
N PHE A 128 1.26 -13.71 -7.04
CA PHE A 128 0.97 -12.70 -8.04
C PHE A 128 1.78 -11.42 -7.82
N VAL A 129 1.82 -10.89 -6.60
CA VAL A 129 2.61 -9.70 -6.26
C VAL A 129 4.09 -9.94 -6.50
N LYS A 130 4.60 -11.11 -6.09
CA LYS A 130 6.00 -11.50 -6.36
C LYS A 130 6.30 -11.50 -7.86
N ARG A 131 5.44 -12.13 -8.67
CA ARG A 131 5.58 -12.20 -10.13
C ARG A 131 5.60 -10.81 -10.78
N MET A 132 4.64 -9.96 -10.44
CA MET A 132 4.57 -8.58 -10.96
C MET A 132 5.82 -7.78 -10.58
N LYS A 133 6.28 -7.90 -9.33
CA LYS A 133 7.49 -7.22 -8.87
C LYS A 133 8.73 -7.67 -9.65
N GLU A 134 8.95 -8.97 -9.76
CA GLU A 134 10.13 -9.54 -10.44
C GLU A 134 10.14 -9.24 -11.94
N GLN A 135 8.97 -9.20 -12.59
CA GLN A 135 8.87 -8.96 -14.02
C GLN A 135 9.06 -7.49 -14.41
N PHE A 136 8.52 -6.55 -13.62
CA PHE A 136 8.46 -5.13 -13.99
C PHE A 136 9.38 -4.21 -13.20
N TRP A 137 9.88 -4.66 -12.03
CA TRP A 137 10.80 -3.91 -11.18
C TRP A 137 11.97 -4.79 -10.74
N PRO A 138 12.83 -5.22 -11.68
CA PRO A 138 14.02 -6.03 -11.35
C PRO A 138 14.99 -5.28 -10.41
N ASP A 139 14.94 -3.95 -10.41
CA ASP A 139 15.71 -3.02 -9.58
C ASP A 139 14.93 -2.52 -8.34
N TRP A 140 13.88 -3.24 -7.91
CA TRP A 140 13.00 -2.85 -6.79
C TRP A 140 13.75 -2.35 -5.55
N SER A 141 14.80 -3.05 -5.13
CA SER A 141 15.59 -2.67 -3.95
C SER A 141 16.29 -1.32 -4.14
N GLU A 142 16.89 -1.08 -5.32
CA GLU A 142 17.57 0.17 -5.64
C GLU A 142 16.57 1.34 -5.67
N ILE A 143 15.40 1.14 -6.29
CA ILE A 143 14.29 2.11 -6.29
C ILE A 143 13.85 2.47 -4.86
N CYS A 144 13.69 1.47 -3.99
CA CYS A 144 13.27 1.71 -2.61
C CYS A 144 14.34 2.41 -1.76
N GLU A 145 15.61 2.09 -1.96
CA GLU A 145 16.73 2.70 -1.24
C GLU A 145 16.98 4.14 -1.69
N GLN A 146 16.99 4.38 -3.00
CA GLN A 146 17.27 5.68 -3.58
C GLN A 146 16.04 6.57 -3.68
N LEU A 147 14.85 6.00 -3.44
CA LEU A 147 13.59 6.73 -3.43
C LEU A 147 13.27 7.43 -4.77
N ALA A 148 13.76 6.86 -5.89
CA ALA A 148 13.51 7.34 -7.24
C ALA A 148 12.88 6.25 -8.11
N LEU A 149 11.87 6.65 -8.89
CA LEU A 149 11.09 5.74 -9.74
C LEU A 149 11.89 5.20 -10.93
N ASN A 150 12.88 5.96 -11.40
CA ASN A 150 13.80 5.55 -12.47
C ASN A 150 15.23 5.63 -11.92
N THR A 151 15.87 4.49 -11.71
CA THR A 151 17.25 4.41 -11.22
C THR A 151 18.26 4.96 -12.23
N GLU A 152 17.92 4.93 -13.52
CA GLU A 152 18.70 5.51 -14.61
C GLU A 152 18.81 7.04 -14.52
N ASP A 153 17.80 7.72 -13.95
CA ASP A 153 17.76 9.18 -13.82
C ASP A 153 18.64 9.71 -12.69
N ILE A 154 19.06 8.84 -11.76
CA ILE A 154 19.95 9.22 -10.64
C ILE A 154 21.42 9.33 -11.09
N LYS A 155 21.80 8.60 -12.14
CA LYS A 155 23.20 8.51 -12.61
C LYS A 155 23.59 9.65 -13.56
N LYS A 156 22.75 10.66 -13.76
CA LYS A 156 23.00 11.88 -14.55
C LYS A 156 23.23 13.09 -13.64
#